data_AF-A0A7S5UA12-F1
#
_entry.id   AF-A0A7S5UA12-F1
#
_cell.length_a   1.000
_cell.length_b   1.000
_cell.length_c   1.000
_cell.angle_alpha   90.00
_cell.angle_beta   90.00
_cell.angle_gamma   90.00
#
_symmetry.space_group_name_H-M   'P 1'
#
loop_
_entity.id
_entity.type
_entity.pdbx_description
1 polymer ?
#
loop_
_entity_poly.entity_id
_entity_poly.type
_entity_poly.pdbx_seq_one_letter_code
_entity_poly.pdbx_strand_id
1 'polypeptide(L)'
;MNMPQRGRPLNFPDPMNDVTIGNPTYIAPRDQVLRLYNQNNPAEAAENYCQRVRDWFMNEAIQIGWSNAMEAGNNLGILLHVNVQIVPVIPGAPQGLLPNQ
;
A
#
# COMPACT_ATOMS: atom_id res chain seq x y z
N MET A 1 -21.97 14.44 26.20
CA MET A 1 -21.81 13.88 24.85
C MET A 1 -20.43 13.29 24.74
N ASN A 2 -20.29 11.96 24.78
CA ASN A 2 -19.01 11.30 24.51
C ASN A 2 -18.78 11.33 23.00
N MET A 3 -17.86 12.18 22.58
CA MET A 3 -17.34 12.16 21.21
C MET A 3 -16.69 10.80 21.00
N PRO A 4 -17.11 9.97 20.03
CA PRO A 4 -16.34 8.77 19.71
C PRO A 4 -14.96 9.26 19.31
N GLN A 5 -13.94 8.76 20.01
CA GLN A 5 -12.54 9.04 19.71
C GLN A 5 -12.32 8.67 18.24
N ARG A 6 -12.36 9.66 17.34
CA ARG A 6 -11.80 9.55 16.00
C ARG A 6 -10.32 9.35 16.25
N GLY A 7 -9.91 8.09 16.43
CA GLY A 7 -8.53 7.70 16.52
C GLY A 7 -7.77 8.37 15.38
N ARG A 8 -6.53 8.77 15.65
CA ARG A 8 -5.62 9.44 14.70
C ARG A 8 -5.83 8.88 13.28
N PRO A 9 -5.93 9.75 12.24
CA PRO A 9 -6.15 9.28 10.88
C PRO A 9 -5.14 8.18 10.56
N LEU A 10 -5.66 7.03 10.12
CA LEU A 10 -4.82 5.95 9.66
C LEU A 10 -4.15 6.43 8.37
N ASN A 11 -2.82 6.37 8.35
CA ASN A 11 -2.06 6.58 7.12
C ASN A 11 -2.00 5.27 6.35
N PHE A 12 -2.06 5.38 5.03
CA PHE A 12 -1.79 4.26 4.16
C PHE A 12 -0.31 3.86 4.30
N PRO A 13 0.04 2.56 4.31
CA PRO A 13 1.43 2.14 4.37
C PRO A 13 2.21 2.64 3.15
N ASP A 14 3.39 3.19 3.41
CA ASP A 14 4.25 3.81 2.42
C ASP A 14 5.37 2.84 2.00
N PRO A 15 5.53 2.55 0.70
CA PRO A 15 6.50 1.56 0.22
C PRO A 15 7.96 1.99 0.40
N MET A 16 8.26 3.25 0.73
CA MET A 16 9.61 3.71 1.00
C MET A 16 9.95 3.71 2.50
N ASN A 17 8.96 3.83 3.38
CA ASN A 17 9.16 3.95 4.82
C ASN A 17 8.76 2.68 5.61
N ASP A 18 7.78 1.91 5.13
CA ASP A 18 7.23 0.75 5.86
C ASP A 18 7.87 -0.60 5.49
N VAL A 19 8.75 -0.62 4.48
CA VAL A 19 9.44 -1.83 4.04
C VAL A 19 10.93 -1.58 3.89
N THR A 20 11.72 -2.64 4.09
CA THR A 20 13.19 -2.58 3.96
C THR A 20 13.61 -3.34 2.71
N ILE A 21 14.79 -2.99 2.17
CA ILE A 21 15.35 -3.68 0.99
C ILE A 21 15.44 -5.21 1.19
N GLY A 22 15.64 -5.67 2.43
CA GLY A 22 15.66 -7.10 2.77
C GLY A 22 14.28 -7.75 2.97
N ASN A 23 13.22 -6.97 3.21
CA ASN A 23 11.84 -7.43 3.38
C ASN A 23 10.89 -6.44 2.72
N PRO A 24 10.70 -6.54 1.39
CA PRO A 24 9.88 -5.60 0.62
C PRO A 24 8.37 -5.87 0.72
N THR A 25 7.94 -6.65 1.71
CA THR A 25 6.54 -7.05 1.91
C THR A 25 5.94 -6.37 3.13
N TYR A 26 4.70 -5.93 2.99
CA TYR A 26 3.89 -5.42 4.09
C TYR A 26 2.53 -6.11 4.07
N ILE A 27 2.07 -6.61 5.22
CA ILE A 27 0.76 -7.25 5.34
C ILE A 27 -0.17 -6.30 6.08
N ALA A 28 -1.11 -5.71 5.34
CA ALA A 28 -2.17 -4.88 5.90
C ALA A 28 -3.30 -5.78 6.43
N PRO A 29 -3.58 -5.82 7.75
CA PRO A 29 -4.65 -6.63 8.31
C PRO A 29 -6.03 -6.12 7.86
N ARG A 30 -7.01 -7.01 7.72
CA ARG A 30 -8.36 -6.70 7.22
C ARG A 30 -9.05 -5.55 7.96
N ASP A 31 -8.83 -5.44 9.27
CA ASP A 31 -9.43 -4.39 10.12
C ASP A 31 -8.88 -3.01 9.73
N GLN A 32 -7.57 -2.91 9.52
CA GLN A 32 -6.92 -1.69 9.06
C GLN A 32 -7.38 -1.30 7.66
N VAL A 33 -7.50 -2.28 6.75
CA VAL A 33 -8.01 -2.07 5.39
C VAL A 33 -9.46 -1.52 5.42
N LEU A 34 -10.33 -2.14 6.23
CA LEU A 34 -11.73 -1.70 6.38
C LEU A 34 -11.82 -0.29 6.96
N ARG A 35 -11.02 0.01 7.99
CA ARG A 35 -11.01 1.33 8.63
C ARG A 35 -10.47 2.41 7.68
N LEU A 36 -9.42 2.12 6.91
CA LEU A 36 -8.89 3.02 5.88
C LEU A 36 -9.94 3.31 4.80
N TYR A 37 -10.63 2.27 4.32
CA TYR A 37 -11.71 2.41 3.35
C TYR A 37 -12.82 3.33 3.88
N ASN A 38 -13.31 3.08 5.10
CA ASN A 38 -14.36 3.88 5.73
C ASN A 38 -13.93 5.31 6.03
N GLN A 39 -12.63 5.54 6.27
CA GLN A 39 -12.06 6.87 6.48
C GLN A 39 -12.07 7.68 5.18
N ASN A 40 -11.72 7.07 4.05
CA ASN A 40 -11.67 7.74 2.75
C ASN A 40 -13.04 7.83 2.06
N ASN A 41 -13.94 6.89 2.37
CA ASN A 41 -15.28 6.77 1.80
C ASN A 41 -16.38 6.85 2.88
N PRO A 42 -16.53 7.99 3.58
CA PRO A 42 -17.48 8.11 4.69
C PRO A 42 -18.95 7.99 4.25
N ALA A 43 -19.26 8.31 2.99
CA ALA A 43 -20.62 8.19 2.44
C ALA A 43 -20.99 6.76 2.05
N GLU A 44 -20.00 5.90 1.82
CA GLU A 44 -20.18 4.51 1.40
C GLU A 44 -19.45 3.56 2.35
N ALA A 45 -19.56 3.79 3.67
CA ALA A 45 -18.89 2.95 4.63
C ALA A 45 -19.32 1.48 4.49
N ALA A 46 -18.36 0.57 4.56
CA ALA A 46 -18.58 -0.86 4.61
C ALA A 46 -18.54 -1.36 6.05
N GLU A 47 -19.45 -2.25 6.41
CA GLU A 47 -19.50 -2.87 7.74
C GLU A 47 -18.51 -4.04 7.86
N ASN A 48 -18.16 -4.67 6.75
CA ASN A 48 -17.33 -5.87 6.70
C ASN A 48 -16.26 -5.77 5.62
N TYR A 49 -15.19 -6.54 5.80
CA TYR A 49 -14.16 -6.74 4.79
C TYR A 49 -14.76 -7.51 3.60
N CYS A 50 -15.18 -6.78 2.57
CA CYS A 50 -15.80 -7.32 1.37
C CYS A 50 -14.92 -7.07 0.13
N GLN A 51 -15.31 -7.66 -1.00
CA GLN A 51 -14.58 -7.52 -2.26
C GLN A 51 -14.32 -6.06 -2.64
N ARG A 52 -15.33 -5.18 -2.53
CA ARG A 52 -15.18 -3.75 -2.84
C ARG A 52 -14.09 -3.06 -2.03
N VAL A 53 -14.02 -3.34 -0.72
CA VAL A 53 -13.01 -2.78 0.18
C VAL A 53 -11.61 -3.26 -0.25
N ARG A 54 -11.50 -4.54 -0.63
CA ARG A 54 -10.24 -5.12 -1.13
C ARG A 54 -9.78 -4.48 -2.43
N ASP A 55 -10.66 -4.44 -3.42
CA ASP A 55 -10.37 -3.87 -4.73
C ASP A 55 -9.96 -2.40 -4.61
N TRP A 56 -10.67 -1.64 -3.78
CA TRP A 56 -10.31 -0.25 -3.48
C TRP A 56 -8.89 -0.16 -2.89
N PHE A 57 -8.58 -0.94 -1.85
CA PHE A 57 -7.29 -0.86 -1.18
C PHE A 57 -6.14 -1.30 -2.09
N MET A 58 -6.34 -2.35 -2.89
CA MET A 58 -5.34 -2.80 -3.87
C MET A 58 -5.07 -1.71 -4.91
N ASN A 59 -6.12 -1.08 -5.46
CA ASN A 59 -5.96 0.01 -6.40
C ASN A 59 -5.22 1.20 -5.78
N GLU A 60 -5.57 1.57 -4.55
CA GLU A 60 -4.94 2.68 -3.84
C GLU A 60 -3.46 2.40 -3.55
N ALA A 61 -3.11 1.15 -3.20
CA ALA A 61 -1.72 0.74 -3.03
C ALA A 61 -0.91 0.91 -4.34
N ILE A 62 -1.45 0.49 -5.48
CA ILE A 62 -0.77 0.69 -6.77
C ILE A 62 -0.59 2.18 -7.08
N GLN A 63 -1.59 3.03 -6.80
CA GLN A 63 -1.48 4.49 -6.99
C GLN A 63 -0.40 5.12 -6.10
N ILE A 64 -0.20 4.60 -4.89
CA ILE A 64 0.83 5.06 -3.95
C ILE A 64 2.24 4.65 -4.39
N GLY A 65 2.36 3.63 -5.25
CA GLY A 65 3.63 3.15 -5.78
C GLY A 65 4.04 1.77 -5.29
N TRP A 66 3.13 1.01 -4.66
CA TRP A 66 3.35 -0.40 -4.43
C TRP A 66 3.38 -1.13 -5.77
N SER A 67 4.34 -2.05 -5.94
CA SER A 67 4.50 -2.77 -7.21
C SER A 67 3.49 -3.90 -7.38
N ASN A 68 3.01 -4.47 -6.27
CA ASN A 68 2.00 -5.50 -6.27
C ASN A 68 1.15 -5.43 -4.99
N ALA A 69 -0.13 -5.75 -5.12
CA ALA A 69 -1.07 -5.86 -4.01
C ALA A 69 -1.94 -7.10 -4.25
N MET A 70 -1.94 -8.02 -3.30
CA MET A 70 -2.69 -9.28 -3.38
C MET A 70 -3.36 -9.62 -2.05
N GLU A 71 -4.42 -10.42 -2.06
CA GLU A 71 -5.00 -10.88 -0.80
C GLU A 71 -4.00 -11.78 -0.06
N ALA A 72 -3.75 -11.47 1.22
CA ALA A 72 -3.05 -12.39 2.10
C ALA A 72 -4.01 -13.54 2.44
N GLY A 73 -3.70 -14.74 1.94
CA GLY A 73 -4.61 -15.88 1.97
C GLY A 73 -5.31 -16.10 3.32
N ASN A 74 -6.56 -16.60 3.24
CA ASN A 74 -7.53 -16.76 4.33
C ASN A 74 -8.30 -15.49 4.74
N ASN A 75 -8.47 -14.50 3.85
CA ASN A 75 -9.18 -13.24 4.13
C ASN A 75 -8.64 -12.50 5.37
N LEU A 76 -7.35 -12.67 5.67
CA LEU A 76 -6.72 -12.05 6.84
C LEU A 76 -6.29 -10.62 6.56
N GLY A 77 -6.06 -10.27 5.30
CA GLY A 77 -5.63 -8.94 4.90
C GLY A 77 -5.18 -8.85 3.45
N ILE A 78 -4.36 -7.85 3.16
CA ILE A 78 -3.77 -7.59 1.85
C ILE A 78 -2.26 -7.55 2.00
N LEU A 79 -1.57 -8.39 1.25
CA LEU A 79 -0.13 -8.38 1.10
C LEU A 79 0.26 -7.38 0.01
N LEU A 80 0.99 -6.36 0.43
CA LEU A 80 1.62 -5.39 -0.43
C LEU A 80 3.07 -5.78 -0.62
N HIS A 81 3.56 -5.66 -1.84
CA HIS A 81 4.94 -5.96 -2.19
C HIS A 81 5.50 -4.85 -3.07
N VAL A 82 6.69 -4.37 -2.75
CA VAL A 82 7.42 -3.44 -3.60
C VAL A 82 8.56 -4.16 -4.30
N ASN A 83 8.71 -3.96 -5.62
CA ASN A 83 9.89 -4.42 -6.32
C ASN A 83 10.93 -3.30 -6.28
N VAL A 84 11.88 -3.41 -5.35
CA VAL A 84 13.02 -2.48 -5.29
C VAL A 84 14.04 -2.87 -6.34
N GLN A 85 13.96 -2.22 -7.50
CA GLN A 85 15.05 -2.27 -8.48
C GLN A 85 16.16 -1.33 -7.99
N ILE A 86 17.21 -1.89 -7.39
CA ILE A 86 18.42 -1.14 -7.10
C ILE A 86 19.08 -0.87 -8.45
N VAL A 87 18.88 0.33 -9.01
CA VAL A 87 19.76 0.80 -10.07
C VAL A 87 21.12 1.05 -9.41
N PRO A 88 22.19 0.33 -9.80
CA PRO A 88 23.51 0.68 -9.30
C PRO A 88 23.83 2.08 -9.86
N VAL A 89 23.75 3.11 -9.00
CA VAL A 89 24.46 4.36 -9.26
C VAL A 89 25.93 3.99 -9.24
N ILE A 90 26.51 3.81 -10.43
CA ILE A 90 27.95 3.74 -10.62
C ILE A 90 28.43 5.18 -10.48
N PRO A 91 29.15 5.56 -9.40
CA PRO A 91 29.66 6.91 -9.27
C PRO A 91 30.72 7.12 -10.37
N GLY A 92 30.34 7.79 -11.45
CA GLY A 92 31.25 8.11 -12.56
C GLY A 92 30.77 7.79 -13.99
N ALA A 93 29.54 7.30 -14.20
CA ALA A 93 29.02 7.13 -15.56
C ALA A 93 28.62 8.51 -16.17
N PRO A 94 29.19 8.94 -17.30
CA PRO A 94 28.76 10.16 -17.98
C PRO A 94 27.32 10.01 -18.46
N GLN A 95 26.45 10.94 -18.04
CA GLN A 95 25.05 11.02 -18.48
C GLN A 95 25.01 11.33 -19.99
N GLY A 96 24.95 10.31 -20.84
CA GLY A 96 25.01 10.58 -22.28
C GLY A 96 24.86 9.42 -23.26
N LEU A 97 24.46 8.22 -22.85
CA LEU A 97 24.23 7.12 -23.80
C LEU A 97 22.89 6.44 -23.51
N LEU A 98 21.83 7.03 -24.07
CA LEU A 98 20.64 6.29 -24.45
C LEU A 98 21.03 5.35 -25.59
N PRO A 99 20.78 4.03 -25.51
CA PRO A 99 20.85 3.19 -26.70
C PRO A 99 19.62 3.53 -27.57
N ASN A 100 19.84 4.36 -28.60
CA ASN A 100 19.09 4.18 -29.83
C ASN A 100 19.56 2.86 -30.42
N GLN A 101 18.68 1.85 -30.51
CA GLN A 101 18.52 0.91 -31.63
C GLN A 101 17.30 0.04 -31.35
#